data_AF-A0A6V7KFM7-F1
#
_entry.id   AF-A0A6V7KFM7-F1
#
_cell.length_a   1.000
_cell.length_b   1.000
_cell.length_c   1.000
_cell.angle_alpha   90.00
_cell.angle_beta   90.00
_cell.angle_gamma   90.00
#
_symmetry.space_group_name_H-M   'P 1'
#
loop_
_entity.id
_entity.type
_entity.pdbx_description
1 polymer ?
#
loop_
_entity_poly.entity_id
_entity_poly.type
_entity_poly.pdbx_seq_one_letter_code
_entity_poly.pdbx_strand_id
1 'polypeptide(L)'
;YDFNQGIDYHKLLKSYKYSGFQATNFGLAIDEINKMLDERDKPLTEEQTDKFEEDEFIRRKNRCTIFLGYTSNMASCGIRETIRFLVQHKM
;
A
#
# COMPACT_ATOMS: atom_id res chain seq x y z
N TYR A 1 -16.43 -0.60 -16.87
CA TYR A 1 -17.54 -1.00 -15.99
C TYR A 1 -18.84 -0.91 -16.77
N ASP A 2 -19.73 -1.88 -16.63
CA ASP A 2 -21.06 -1.84 -17.28
C ASP A 2 -22.10 -1.38 -16.25
N PHE A 3 -22.61 -0.15 -16.42
CA PHE A 3 -23.59 0.44 -15.51
C PHE A 3 -24.98 -0.20 -15.58
N ASN A 4 -25.27 -1.04 -16.59
CA ASN A 4 -26.49 -1.84 -16.62
C ASN A 4 -26.53 -2.88 -15.48
N GLN A 5 -25.38 -3.16 -14.86
CA GLN A 5 -25.26 -4.06 -13.70
C GLN A 5 -25.53 -3.36 -12.36
N GLY A 6 -25.99 -2.10 -12.37
CA GLY A 6 -26.19 -1.27 -11.18
C GLY A 6 -24.93 -0.46 -10.82
N ILE A 7 -24.89 0.06 -9.59
CA ILE A 7 -23.73 0.83 -9.07
C ILE A 7 -23.03 0.00 -8.00
N ASP A 8 -21.83 -0.47 -8.32
CA ASP A 8 -20.90 -1.19 -7.47
C ASP A 8 -19.53 -0.52 -7.59
N TYR A 9 -19.16 0.25 -6.56
CA TYR A 9 -17.91 1.01 -6.55
C TYR A 9 -16.66 0.12 -6.61
N HIS A 10 -16.72 -1.07 -6.02
CA HIS A 10 -15.59 -1.99 -6.04
C HIS A 10 -15.35 -2.52 -7.45
N LYS A 11 -16.40 -2.94 -8.16
CA LYS A 11 -16.30 -3.35 -9.57
C LYS A 11 -15.96 -2.18 -10.49
N LEU A 12 -16.44 -0.97 -10.20
CA LEU A 12 -16.10 0.23 -10.95
C LEU A 12 -14.60 0.50 -10.89
N LEU A 13 -14.04 0.63 -9.68
CA LEU A 13 -12.61 0.88 -9.48
C LEU A 13 -11.74 -0.27 -10.01
N LYS A 14 -12.17 -1.53 -9.84
CA LYS A 14 -11.46 -2.68 -10.40
C LYS A 14 -11.38 -2.64 -11.94
N SER A 15 -12.41 -2.10 -12.59
CA SER A 15 -12.41 -1.98 -14.05
C SER A 15 -11.42 -0.94 -14.60
N TYR A 16 -10.90 -0.03 -13.76
CA TYR A 16 -9.95 1.01 -14.19
C TYR A 16 -8.68 0.42 -14.78
N LYS A 17 -8.22 -0.73 -14.26
CA LYS A 17 -7.08 -1.49 -14.80
C LYS A 17 -7.19 -1.73 -16.31
N TYR A 18 -8.40 -1.92 -16.82
CA TYR A 18 -8.69 -2.24 -18.22
C TYR A 18 -9.34 -1.08 -18.99
N SER A 19 -9.36 0.13 -18.42
CA SER A 19 -10.04 1.29 -19.02
C SER A 19 -9.11 2.17 -19.88
N GLY A 20 -7.80 1.97 -19.83
CA GLY A 20 -6.81 2.71 -20.62
C GLY A 20 -6.32 4.01 -19.94
N PHE A 21 -5.31 4.64 -20.56
CA PHE A 21 -4.70 5.88 -20.08
C PHE A 21 -4.30 5.83 -18.58
N GLN A 22 -4.57 6.89 -17.81
CA GLN A 22 -4.26 6.96 -16.38
C GLN A 22 -5.10 6.01 -15.52
N ALA A 23 -6.27 5.58 -15.98
CA ALA A 23 -7.08 4.61 -15.25
C ALA A 23 -6.35 3.26 -15.14
N THR A 24 -5.67 2.83 -16.22
CA THR A 24 -4.85 1.61 -16.17
C THR A 24 -3.69 1.76 -15.18
N ASN A 25 -2.99 2.90 -15.18
CA ASN A 25 -1.92 3.16 -14.22
C ASN A 25 -2.42 3.11 -12.76
N PHE A 26 -3.61 3.66 -12.49
CA PHE A 26 -4.23 3.58 -11.17
C PHE A 26 -4.51 2.12 -10.75
N GLY A 27 -5.06 1.30 -11.64
CA GLY A 27 -5.29 -0.12 -11.36
C GLY A 27 -3.99 -0.90 -11.12
N LEU A 28 -2.93 -0.59 -11.88
CA LEU A 28 -1.60 -1.20 -11.68
C LEU A 28 -0.96 -0.76 -10.34
N ALA A 29 -1.15 0.49 -9.93
CA ALA A 29 -0.66 0.98 -8.64
C ALA A 29 -1.34 0.26 -7.47
N ILE A 30 -2.64 -0.02 -7.56
CA ILE A 30 -3.36 -0.84 -6.55
C ILE A 30 -2.75 -2.24 -6.46
N ASP A 31 -2.52 -2.91 -7.60
CA ASP A 31 -1.92 -4.25 -7.61
C ASP A 31 -0.53 -4.25 -6.94
N GLU A 32 0.29 -3.23 -7.21
CA GLU A 32 1.64 -3.15 -6.64
C GLU A 32 1.62 -2.87 -5.13
N ILE A 33 0.72 -2.00 -4.66
CA ILE A 33 0.53 -1.77 -3.22
C ILE A 33 0.08 -3.05 -2.51
N ASN A 34 -0.86 -3.80 -3.09
CA ASN A 34 -1.30 -5.06 -2.51
C ASN A 34 -0.16 -6.09 -2.45
N LYS A 35 0.70 -6.18 -3.48
CA LYS A 35 1.89 -7.04 -3.42
C LYS A 35 2.86 -6.64 -2.30
N MET A 36 3.06 -5.34 -2.08
CA MET A 36 3.90 -4.86 -0.97
C MET A 36 3.32 -5.27 0.39
N LEU A 37 2.01 -5.14 0.57
CA LEU A 37 1.31 -5.56 1.80
C LEU A 37 1.35 -7.09 1.98
N ASP A 38 1.05 -7.85 0.93
CA ASP A 38 1.12 -9.32 0.94
C ASP A 38 2.53 -9.83 1.28
N GLU A 39 3.57 -9.15 0.77
CA GLU A 39 4.96 -9.50 1.09
C GLU A 39 5.34 -9.07 2.51
N ARG A 40 4.76 -7.99 3.02
CA ARG A 40 4.98 -7.48 4.38
C ARG A 40 4.40 -8.42 5.45
N ASP A 41 3.23 -8.99 5.19
CA ASP A 41 2.50 -9.88 6.10
C ASP A 41 3.12 -11.28 6.21
N LYS A 42 4.01 -11.63 5.28
CA LYS A 42 4.76 -12.90 5.36
C LYS A 42 5.78 -12.85 6.50
N PRO A 43 6.01 -13.99 7.19
CA PRO A 43 7.06 -14.07 8.18
C PRO A 43 8.44 -13.84 7.53
N LEU A 44 9.35 -13.27 8.32
CA LEU A 44 10.75 -13.16 7.94
C LEU A 44 11.34 -14.55 7.66
N THR A 45 12.19 -14.64 6.64
CA THR A 45 12.98 -15.85 6.41
C THR A 45 14.14 -15.92 7.40
N GLU A 46 14.75 -17.11 7.54
CA GLU A 46 15.92 -17.29 8.40
C GLU A 46 17.10 -16.41 7.96
N GLU A 47 17.27 -16.20 6.65
CA GLU A 47 18.28 -15.30 6.08
C GLU A 47 18.02 -13.83 6.38
N GLN A 48 16.75 -13.44 6.49
CA GLN A 48 16.34 -12.07 6.80
C GLN A 48 16.31 -11.80 8.31
N THR A 49 16.41 -12.85 9.13
CA THR A 49 16.42 -12.77 10.58
C THR A 49 17.86 -12.69 11.06
N ASP A 50 18.34 -11.48 11.32
CA ASP A 50 19.67 -11.30 11.89
C ASP A 50 19.64 -11.64 13.39
N LYS A 51 20.36 -12.70 13.76
CA LYS A 51 20.47 -13.15 15.15
C LYS A 51 21.37 -12.24 16.00
N PHE A 52 22.18 -11.40 15.36
CA PHE A 52 23.08 -10.45 16.01
C PHE A 52 22.46 -9.05 16.13
N GLU A 53 21.26 -8.84 15.60
CA GLU A 53 20.52 -7.58 15.72
C GLU A 53 19.84 -7.52 17.10
N GLU A 54 20.62 -7.07 18.08
CA GLU A 54 20.21 -6.98 19.50
C GLU A 54 19.42 -5.70 19.82
N ASP A 55 19.55 -4.65 19.01
CA ASP A 55 18.85 -3.39 19.20
C ASP A 55 17.39 -3.47 18.71
N GLU A 56 16.47 -3.51 19.67
CA GLU A 56 15.03 -3.60 19.44
C GLU A 56 14.47 -2.41 18.64
N PHE A 57 15.17 -1.26 18.61
CA PHE A 57 14.75 -0.06 17.89
C PHE A 57 14.94 -0.19 16.38
N ILE A 58 16.04 -0.82 15.94
CA ILE A 58 16.37 -0.99 14.52
C ILE A 58 15.97 -2.35 13.97
N ARG A 59 15.67 -3.32 14.85
CA ARG A 59 15.36 -4.69 14.47
C ARG A 59 14.30 -4.79 13.39
N ARG A 60 14.60 -5.52 12.31
CA ARG A 60 13.66 -5.77 11.22
C ARG A 60 12.45 -6.57 11.72
N LYS A 61 11.25 -6.03 11.52
CA LYS A 61 9.98 -6.64 11.97
C LYS A 61 9.19 -7.29 10.84
N ASN A 62 9.32 -6.75 9.63
CA ASN A 62 8.52 -7.16 8.49
C ASN A 62 9.41 -7.56 7.30
N ARG A 63 8.89 -8.45 6.47
CA ARG A 63 9.61 -8.95 5.29
C ARG A 63 9.71 -7.92 4.16
N CYS A 64 8.73 -7.03 4.04
CA CYS A 64 8.78 -5.86 3.16
C CYS A 64 8.85 -4.56 3.98
N THR A 65 9.81 -3.68 3.67
CA THR A 65 9.89 -2.34 4.26
C THR A 65 9.27 -1.34 3.29
N ILE A 66 8.18 -0.67 3.71
CA ILE A 66 7.45 0.30 2.89
C ILE A 66 7.87 1.71 3.29
N PHE A 67 8.37 2.48 2.32
CA PHE A 67 8.73 3.89 2.50
C PHE A 67 7.63 4.78 1.94
N LEU A 68 6.96 5.54 2.80
CA LEU A 68 5.95 6.51 2.40
C LEU A 68 6.54 7.92 2.36
N GLY A 69 6.69 8.47 1.15
CA GLY A 69 7.10 9.85 0.92
C GLY A 69 5.92 10.69 0.40
N TYR A 70 5.78 11.91 0.92
CA TYR A 70 4.78 12.88 0.45
C TYR A 70 5.35 14.31 0.57
N THR A 71 4.82 15.24 -0.23
CA THR A 71 5.22 16.65 -0.24
C THR A 71 4.43 17.47 0.80
N SER A 72 4.94 18.62 1.22
CA SER A 72 4.35 19.44 2.30
C SER A 72 2.90 19.82 2.07
N ASN A 73 2.51 20.09 0.83
CA ASN A 73 1.13 20.41 0.46
C ASN A 73 0.14 19.25 0.68
N MET A 74 0.60 17.99 0.70
CA MET A 74 -0.25 16.84 0.99
C MET A 74 -0.60 16.73 2.47
N ALA A 75 0.25 17.29 3.36
CA ALA A 75 -0.05 17.38 4.79
C ALA A 75 -0.95 18.57 5.14
N SER A 76 -1.01 19.59 4.28
CA SER A 76 -1.89 20.75 4.47
C SER A 76 -3.25 20.62 3.78
N CYS A 77 -3.46 19.57 2.97
CA CYS A 77 -4.75 19.23 2.38
C CYS A 77 -5.39 18.00 3.06
N GLY A 78 -6.62 17.65 2.65
CA GLY A 78 -7.39 16.54 3.24
C GLY A 78 -6.84 15.12 3.03
N ILE A 79 -5.64 14.99 2.45
CA ILE A 79 -4.92 13.70 2.37
C ILE A 79 -4.18 13.40 3.70
N ARG A 80 -4.00 14.41 4.55
CA ARG A 80 -3.36 14.26 5.87
C ARG A 80 -3.99 13.13 6.69
N GLU A 81 -5.31 13.00 6.66
CA GLU A 81 -6.08 12.01 7.42
C GLU A 81 -5.82 10.59 6.92
N THR A 82 -5.70 10.42 5.60
CA THR A 82 -5.29 9.15 4.98
C THR A 82 -3.87 8.78 5.39
N ILE A 83 -2.92 9.72 5.33
CA ILE A 83 -1.54 9.50 5.77
C ILE A 83 -1.51 9.14 7.26
N ARG A 84 -2.26 9.87 8.10
CA ARG A 84 -2.38 9.60 9.55
C ARG A 84 -2.88 8.19 9.80
N PHE A 85 -3.90 7.74 9.06
CA PHE A 85 -4.44 6.38 9.17
C PHE A 85 -3.35 5.33 8.91
N LEU A 86 -2.62 5.43 7.80
CA LEU A 86 -1.56 4.48 7.45
C LEU A 86 -0.49 4.38 8.55
N VAL A 87 -0.02 5.53 9.06
CA VAL A 87 1.02 5.59 10.10
C VAL A 87 0.50 5.08 11.45
N GLN A 88 -0.72 5.48 11.84
CA GLN A 88 -1.34 5.07 13.11
C GLN A 88 -1.48 3.55 13.22
N HIS A 89 -1.84 2.89 12.11
CA HIS A 89 -2.06 1.45 12.06
C HIS A 89 -0.81 0.65 11.72
N LYS A 90 0.36 1.29 11.60
CA LYS A 90 1.64 0.65 11.23
C LYS A 90 1.50 -0.24 10.00
N MET A 91 0.83 0.28 8.96
CA MET A 91 0.71 -0.40 7.67
C MET A 91 2.05 -0.49 6.93
#